data_AF-A0A830CQ47-F1
#
_entry.id   AF-A0A830CQ47-F1
#
_cell.length_a   1.000
_cell.length_b   1.000
_cell.length_c   1.000
_cell.angle_alpha   90.00
_cell.angle_beta   90.00
_cell.angle_gamma   90.00
#
_symmetry.space_group_name_H-M   'P 1'
#
loop_
_entity.id
_entity.type
_entity.pdbx_description
1 polymer ?
#
loop_
_entity_poly.entity_id
_entity_poly.type
_entity_poly.pdbx_seq_one_letter_code
_entity_poly.pdbx_strand_id
1 'polypeptide(L)'
;MLPTLNFSSDIFLVEKLSHRLGRVVPGDVVLVRSPENPMKTITKRVLGVEGDTVEFLADPSRSDLSTSLVVPKGHVWIQGDNIYSSNDS
;
A
#
# COMPACT_ATOMS: atom_id res chain seq x y z
N MET A 1 -7.28 -2.23 -6.22
CA MET A 1 -7.83 -1.54 -5.04
C MET A 1 -9.35 -1.70 -4.95
N LEU A 2 -9.93 -2.80 -5.46
CA LEU A 2 -11.35 -3.05 -5.20
C LEU A 2 -11.56 -3.29 -3.69
N PRO A 3 -12.71 -2.86 -3.12
CA PRO A 3 -13.82 -2.17 -3.80
C PRO A 3 -13.63 -0.64 -3.93
N THR A 4 -12.60 -0.07 -3.28
CA THR A 4 -12.39 1.39 -3.21
C THR A 4 -12.18 2.04 -4.57
N LEU A 5 -11.42 1.39 -5.47
CA LEU A 5 -11.19 1.86 -6.84
C LEU A 5 -11.57 0.76 -7.83
N ASN A 6 -12.44 1.11 -8.76
CA ASN A 6 -12.92 0.25 -9.83
C ASN A 6 -11.90 0.16 -10.97
N PHE A 7 -12.00 -0.92 -11.75
CA PHE A 7 -11.13 -1.15 -12.91
C PHE A 7 -11.43 -0.21 -14.09
N SER A 8 -12.63 0.38 -14.14
CA SER A 8 -13.05 1.31 -15.18
C SER A 8 -13.89 2.41 -14.56
N SER A 9 -13.86 3.62 -15.14
CA SER A 9 -14.68 4.81 -14.83
C SER A 9 -14.30 5.70 -13.64
N ASP A 10 -13.27 5.36 -12.86
CA ASP A 10 -12.82 6.26 -11.80
C ASP A 10 -11.78 7.27 -12.30
N ILE A 11 -11.93 8.54 -11.87
CA ILE A 11 -10.96 9.62 -12.10
C ILE A 11 -10.48 10.09 -10.74
N PHE A 12 -9.17 10.21 -10.58
CA PHE A 12 -8.55 10.64 -9.33
C PHE A 12 -7.67 11.85 -9.54
N LEU A 13 -7.65 12.74 -8.55
CA LEU A 13 -6.67 13.81 -8.46
C LEU A 13 -5.52 13.37 -7.56
N VAL A 14 -4.30 13.62 -8.02
CA VAL A 14 -3.08 13.18 -7.33
C VAL A 14 -2.25 14.38 -6.96
N GLU A 15 -1.85 14.45 -5.69
CA GLU A 15 -0.84 15.39 -5.21
C GLU A 15 0.54 14.70 -5.15
N LYS A 16 1.63 15.44 -5.40
CA LYS A 16 3.01 14.90 -5.47
C LYS A 16 3.97 15.53 -4.45
N LEU A 17 3.44 16.17 -3.42
CA LEU A 17 4.16 16.96 -2.44
C LEU A 17 4.22 16.27 -1.06
N SER A 18 3.16 15.63 -0.57
CA SER A 18 3.11 15.13 0.82
C SER A 18 4.21 14.11 1.09
N HIS A 19 4.51 13.23 0.13
CA HIS A 19 5.59 12.26 0.25
C HIS A 19 6.99 12.90 0.36
N ARG A 20 7.18 14.11 -0.18
CA ARG A 20 8.46 14.86 -0.06
C ARG A 20 8.56 15.62 1.25
N LEU A 21 7.42 15.97 1.82
CA LEU A 21 7.31 16.72 3.08
C LEU A 21 7.20 15.81 4.32
N GLY A 22 7.23 14.48 4.14
CA GLY A 22 7.05 13.53 5.23
C GLY A 22 5.64 13.56 5.83
N ARG A 23 4.63 13.92 5.03
CA ARG A 23 3.22 14.07 5.46
C ARG A 23 2.33 12.91 5.02
N VAL A 24 2.92 11.77 4.68
CA VAL A 24 2.16 10.55 4.36
C VAL A 24 1.66 9.97 5.68
N VAL A 25 0.38 9.60 5.73
CA VAL A 25 -0.26 9.06 6.93
C VAL A 25 -0.97 7.74 6.62
N PRO A 26 -1.20 6.88 7.64
CA PRO A 26 -2.04 5.70 7.48
C PRO A 26 -3.42 6.08 6.93
N GLY A 27 -3.90 5.31 5.95
CA GLY A 27 -5.14 5.56 5.22
C GLY A 27 -4.96 6.23 3.85
N ASP A 28 -3.82 6.90 3.61
CA ASP A 28 -3.53 7.51 2.30
C ASP A 28 -3.50 6.47 1.19
N VAL A 29 -4.04 6.84 0.02
CA VAL A 29 -3.92 6.04 -1.19
C VAL A 29 -2.79 6.60 -2.03
N VAL A 30 -1.77 5.78 -2.27
CA VAL A 30 -0.54 6.19 -2.94
C VAL A 30 -0.39 5.50 -4.29
N LEU A 31 0.18 6.24 -5.23
CA LEU A 31 0.63 5.74 -6.52
C LEU A 31 2.12 5.47 -6.45
N VAL A 32 2.51 4.21 -6.62
CA VAL A 32 3.91 3.79 -6.57
C VAL A 32 4.30 3.10 -7.86
N ARG A 33 5.60 3.18 -8.20
CA ARG A 33 6.15 2.46 -9.35
C ARG A 33 6.18 0.97 -9.03
N SER A 34 5.69 0.14 -9.94
CA SER A 34 5.73 -1.30 -9.73
C SER A 34 7.18 -1.81 -9.71
N PRO A 35 7.56 -2.65 -8.72
CA PRO A 35 8.89 -3.27 -8.69
C PRO A 35 9.05 -4.34 -9.78
N GLU A 36 7.97 -5.02 -10.17
CA GLU A 36 7.98 -6.05 -11.22
C GLU A 36 8.09 -5.44 -12.62
N ASN A 37 7.36 -4.34 -12.86
CA ASN A 37 7.40 -3.63 -14.13
C ASN A 37 7.50 -2.12 -13.92
N PRO A 38 8.70 -1.54 -14.04
CA PRO A 38 8.91 -0.11 -13.83
C PRO A 38 8.15 0.81 -14.81
N MET A 39 7.55 0.30 -15.88
CA MET A 39 6.67 1.09 -16.77
C MET A 39 5.24 1.18 -16.25
N LYS A 40 4.89 0.43 -15.19
CA LYS A 40 3.56 0.43 -14.58
C LYS A 40 3.58 1.19 -13.25
N THR A 41 2.52 1.94 -13.02
CA THR A 41 2.19 2.52 -11.71
C THR A 41 1.08 1.68 -11.09
N ILE A 42 1.22 1.36 -9.81
CA ILE A 42 0.23 0.62 -9.03
C ILE A 42 -0.30 1.51 -7.92
N THR A 43 -1.53 1.23 -7.50
CA THR A 43 -2.20 1.95 -6.42
C THR A 43 -2.31 1.05 -5.20
N LYS A 44 -1.92 1.57 -4.03
CA LYS A 44 -1.95 0.87 -2.74
C LYS A 44 -2.38 1.82 -1.63
N ARG A 45 -2.77 1.30 -0.48
CA ARG A 45 -3.09 2.07 0.72
C ARG A 45 -2.00 1.96 1.76
N VAL A 46 -1.64 3.07 2.38
CA VAL A 46 -0.71 3.11 3.51
C VAL A 46 -1.40 2.54 4.74
N LEU A 47 -0.82 1.52 5.37
CA LEU A 47 -1.33 0.98 6.65
C LEU A 47 -0.53 1.44 7.85
N GLY A 48 0.75 1.74 7.66
CA GLY A 48 1.63 2.20 8.72
C GLY A 48 2.78 3.03 8.17
N VAL A 49 3.29 3.92 9.00
CA VAL A 49 4.46 4.75 8.74
C VAL A 49 5.59 4.38 9.69
N GLU A 50 6.78 4.99 9.53
CA GLU A 50 7.93 4.79 10.41
C GLU A 50 7.55 4.65 11.89
N GLY A 51 7.98 3.54 12.51
CA GLY A 51 7.76 3.25 13.91
C GLY A 51 6.44 2.52 14.22
N ASP A 52 5.48 2.47 13.29
CA ASP A 52 4.23 1.74 13.47
C ASP A 52 4.47 0.23 13.43
N THR A 53 3.73 -0.52 14.25
CA THR A 53 3.64 -1.98 14.14
C THR A 53 2.45 -2.32 13.24
N VAL A 54 2.70 -3.01 12.13
CA VAL A 54 1.68 -3.42 11.17
C VAL A 54 1.53 -4.94 11.21
N GLU A 55 0.30 -5.42 11.34
CA GLU A 55 -0.06 -6.82 11.17
C GLU A 55 -0.50 -7.08 9.73
N PHE A 56 0.03 -8.12 9.11
CA PHE A 56 -0.29 -8.52 7.73
C PHE A 56 -0.24 -10.03 7.56
N LEU A 57 -0.92 -10.54 6.54
CA LEU A 57 -0.91 -11.94 6.18
C LEU A 57 0.37 -12.26 5.40
N ALA A 58 1.20 -13.16 5.92
CA ALA A 58 2.48 -13.50 5.29
C ALA A 58 2.30 -14.32 3.99
N ASP A 59 1.27 -15.17 3.94
CA ASP A 59 0.87 -15.90 2.73
C ASP A 59 -0.66 -16.07 2.70
N PRO A 60 -1.40 -15.07 2.16
CA PRO A 60 -2.86 -15.11 2.09
C PRO A 60 -3.40 -16.31 1.29
N SER A 61 -2.56 -16.94 0.46
CA SER A 61 -2.97 -18.06 -0.39
C SER A 61 -2.83 -19.43 0.28
N ARG A 62 -2.08 -19.51 1.38
CA ARG A 62 -1.75 -20.76 2.07
C ARG A 62 -2.19 -20.82 3.52
N SER A 63 -2.32 -19.68 4.20
CA SER A 63 -2.72 -19.65 5.61
C SER A 63 -3.24 -18.29 6.06
N ASP A 64 -4.17 -18.29 7.02
CA ASP A 64 -4.63 -17.07 7.70
C ASP A 64 -3.68 -16.62 8.83
N LEU A 65 -2.40 -17.05 8.79
CA LEU A 65 -1.40 -16.66 9.79
C LEU A 65 -0.98 -15.21 9.53
N SER A 66 -1.34 -14.32 10.46
CA SER A 66 -0.87 -12.95 10.50
C SER A 66 0.50 -12.88 11.19
N THR A 67 1.40 -12.09 10.62
CA THR A 67 2.67 -11.71 11.24
C THR A 67 2.66 -10.20 11.47
N SER A 68 3.51 -9.73 12.38
CA SER A 68 3.67 -8.30 12.65
C SER A 68 5.12 -7.85 12.40
N LEU A 69 5.28 -6.61 11.95
CA LEU A 69 6.58 -5.95 11.87
C LEU A 69 6.49 -4.48 12.23
N VAL A 70 7.62 -3.91 12.67
CA VAL A 70 7.77 -2.47 12.88
C VAL A 70 8.28 -1.84 11.59
N VAL A 71 7.59 -0.82 11.09
CA VAL A 71 7.97 -0.12 9.86
C VAL A 71 9.29 0.62 10.07
N PRO A 72 10.32 0.37 9.24
CA PRO A 72 11.62 1.01 9.40
C PRO A 72 11.58 2.53 9.21
N LYS A 73 12.62 3.19 9.71
CA LYS A 73 12.84 4.62 9.50
C LYS A 73 12.86 4.99 8.01
N GLY A 74 12.14 6.05 7.65
CA GLY A 74 12.01 6.54 6.27
C GLY A 74 11.15 5.67 5.35
N HIS A 75 10.45 4.66 5.88
CA HIS A 75 9.59 3.76 5.11
C HIS A 75 8.12 3.91 5.49
N VAL A 76 7.27 3.40 4.60
CA VAL A 76 5.83 3.23 4.82
C VAL A 76 5.44 1.83 4.38
N TRP A 77 4.49 1.22 5.08
CA TRP A 77 3.90 -0.05 4.68
C TRP A 77 2.67 0.19 3.81
N ILE A 78 2.60 -0.47 2.64
CA ILE A 78 1.50 -0.28 1.70
C ILE A 78 0.85 -1.62 1.34
N GLN A 79 -0.47 -1.67 1.46
CA GLN A 79 -1.23 -2.87 1.16
C GLN A 79 -2.36 -2.58 0.17
N GLY A 80 -2.69 -3.56 -0.69
CA GLY A 80 -3.88 -3.46 -1.51
C GLY A 80 -5.14 -3.76 -0.70
N ASP A 81 -6.22 -3.04 -0.96
CA ASP A 81 -7.50 -3.25 -0.27
C ASP A 81 -8.12 -4.65 -0.53
N ASN A 82 -7.67 -5.35 -1.57
CA ASN A 82 -8.04 -6.75 -1.84
C ASN A 82 -6.87 -7.69 -1.52
N ILE A 83 -6.69 -7.98 -0.23
CA ILE A 83 -5.53 -8.69 0.34
C ILE A 83 -5.30 -10.07 -0.30
N TYR A 84 -6.37 -10.75 -0.76
CA TYR A 84 -6.28 -12.08 -1.37
C TYR A 84 -5.89 -12.08 -2.87
N SER A 85 -5.80 -10.90 -3.50
CA SER A 85 -5.51 -10.77 -4.94
C SER A 85 -4.49 -9.66 -5.20
N SER A 86 -3.60 -9.43 -4.25
CA SER A 86 -2.71 -8.29 -4.25
C SER A 86 -1.29 -8.71 -3.87
N ASN A 87 -0.31 -8.44 -4.74
CA ASN A 87 1.12 -8.54 -4.40
C ASN A 87 1.52 -7.27 -3.66
N ASP A 88 1.76 -7.39 -2.36
CA ASP A 88 1.96 -6.28 -1.43
C ASP A 88 3.44 -6.06 -1.10
N SER A 89 3.74 -4.98 -0.38
CA SER A 89 5.11 -4.58 -0.01
C SER A 89 5.83 -5.62 0.85
#